data_AF-E2BBB3-F1
#
_entry.id   AF-E2BBB3-F1
#
_cell.length_a   1.000
_cell.length_b   1.000
_cell.length_c   1.000
_cell.angle_alpha   90.00
_cell.angle_beta   90.00
_cell.angle_gamma   90.00
#
_symmetry.space_group_name_H-M   'P 1'
#
loop_
_entity.id
_entity.type
_entity.pdbx_description
1 polymer ?
#
loop_
_entity_poly.entity_id
_entity_poly.type
_entity_poly.pdbx_seq_one_letter_code
_entity_poly.pdbx_strand_id
1 'polypeptide(L)'
;MSAAYASRLEAVFPCIYPKGPKMLYAAAGRYMKKSEEFVTNWVKRYDETKNVDVLTERGTQSSTTIKDDKAIIEIFEKNPGTR
;
A
#
# COMPACT_ATOMS: atom_id res chain seq x y z
N MET A 1 5.75 6.45 -4.21
CA MET A 1 5.56 4.99 -4.09
C MET A 1 6.85 4.35 -3.59
N SER A 2 6.79 3.34 -2.72
CA SER A 2 8.00 2.69 -2.18
C SER A 2 8.51 1.59 -3.14
N ALA A 3 9.81 1.29 -3.09
CA ALA A 3 10.39 0.18 -3.87
C ALA A 3 9.68 -1.16 -3.57
N ALA A 4 9.33 -1.39 -2.30
CA ALA A 4 8.61 -2.60 -1.89
C ALA A 4 7.21 -2.70 -2.51
N TYR A 5 6.50 -1.57 -2.70
CA TYR A 5 5.21 -1.56 -3.38
C TYR A 5 5.35 -1.91 -4.85
N ALA A 6 6.31 -1.29 -5.55
CA ALA A 6 6.58 -1.56 -6.96
C ALA A 6 6.92 -3.05 -7.19
N SER A 7 7.79 -3.64 -6.38
CA SER A 7 8.13 -5.07 -6.51
C SER A 7 6.93 -6.00 -6.30
N ARG A 8 6.02 -5.67 -5.38
CA ARG A 8 4.78 -6.46 -5.19
C ARG A 8 3.85 -6.34 -6.37
N LEU A 9 3.69 -5.13 -6.90
CA LEU A 9 2.85 -4.88 -8.06
C LEU A 9 3.40 -5.60 -9.31
N GLU A 10 4.72 -5.59 -9.52
CA GLU A 10 5.38 -6.31 -10.61
C GLU A 10 5.15 -7.83 -10.57
N ALA A 11 5.01 -8.41 -9.38
CA ALA A 11 4.73 -9.84 -9.23
C ALA A 11 3.24 -10.18 -9.37
N VAL A 12 2.36 -9.28 -8.92
CA VAL A 12 0.90 -9.47 -8.97
C VAL A 12 0.35 -9.18 -10.37
N PHE A 13 0.85 -8.15 -11.04
CA PHE A 13 0.35 -7.67 -12.33
C PHE A 13 0.32 -8.77 -13.41
N PRO A 14 1.37 -9.59 -13.62
CA PRO A 14 1.36 -10.68 -14.59
C PRO A 14 0.40 -11.84 -14.23
N CYS A 15 -0.01 -11.93 -12.96
CA CYS A 15 -0.97 -12.96 -12.51
C CYS A 15 -2.42 -12.56 -12.82
N ILE A 16 -2.72 -11.26 -12.79
CA ILE A 16 -4.06 -10.70 -13.01
C ILE A 16 -4.30 -10.21 -14.43
N TYR A 17 -3.23 -9.94 -15.20
CA TYR A 17 -3.37 -9.27 -16.48
C TYR A 17 -4.06 -10.17 -17.53
N PRO A 18 -5.22 -9.75 -18.08
CA PRO A 18 -6.03 -10.61 -18.94
C PRO A 18 -5.49 -10.71 -20.38
N LYS A 19 -4.66 -9.76 -20.82
CA LYS A 19 -4.19 -9.63 -22.21
C LYS A 19 -2.72 -10.06 -22.42
N GLY A 20 -2.15 -10.85 -21.51
CA GLY A 20 -0.76 -11.29 -21.59
C GLY A 20 -0.55 -12.70 -21.05
N PRO A 21 0.69 -13.22 -21.12
CA PRO A 21 1.03 -14.52 -20.56
C PRO A 21 0.71 -14.54 -19.06
N LYS A 22 -0.24 -15.38 -18.65
CA LYS A 22 -0.60 -15.52 -17.23
C LYS A 22 0.55 -16.19 -16.50
N MET A 23 1.16 -15.47 -15.57
CA MET A 23 2.11 -16.06 -14.64
C MET A 23 1.36 -16.88 -13.58
N LEU A 24 1.80 -18.11 -13.32
CA LEU A 24 1.27 -18.91 -12.22
C LEU A 24 1.68 -18.31 -10.87
N TYR A 25 0.80 -18.37 -9.87
CA TYR A 25 1.09 -17.85 -8.52
C TYR A 25 2.36 -18.48 -7.91
N ALA A 26 2.60 -19.77 -8.16
CA ALA A 26 3.84 -20.44 -7.76
C ALA A 26 5.09 -19.83 -8.39
N ALA A 27 5.03 -19.43 -9.67
CA ALA A 27 6.15 -18.79 -10.37
C ALA A 27 6.42 -17.37 -9.84
N ALA A 28 5.35 -16.59 -9.59
CA ALA A 28 5.44 -15.29 -8.95
C ALA A 28 5.99 -15.39 -7.51
N GLY A 29 5.60 -16.43 -6.77
CA GLY A 29 6.13 -16.73 -5.43
C GLY A 29 7.63 -16.99 -5.47
N ARG A 30 8.10 -17.82 -6.42
CA ARG A 30 9.53 -18.08 -6.63
C ARG A 30 10.30 -16.81 -6.99
N TYR A 31 9.77 -15.99 -7.89
CA TYR A 31 10.36 -14.70 -8.28
C TYR A 31 10.53 -13.77 -7.07
N MET A 32 9.52 -13.70 -6.20
CA MET A 32 9.51 -12.85 -5.01
C MET A 32 10.17 -13.46 -3.78
N LYS A 33 10.63 -14.72 -3.85
CA LYS A 33 11.07 -15.51 -2.69
C LYS A 33 10.00 -15.54 -1.57
N LYS A 34 8.75 -15.76 -1.96
CA LYS A 34 7.57 -15.88 -1.07
C LYS A 34 6.80 -17.17 -1.38
N SER A 35 5.93 -17.57 -0.45
CA SER A 35 5.02 -18.69 -0.70
C SER A 35 3.94 -18.29 -1.71
N GLU A 36 3.40 -19.29 -2.39
CA GLU A 36 2.27 -19.11 -3.31
C GLU A 36 1.06 -18.52 -2.60
N GLU A 37 0.76 -18.97 -1.39
CA GLU A 37 -0.34 -18.46 -0.56
C GLU A 37 -0.24 -16.95 -0.31
N PHE A 38 0.97 -16.44 -0.09
CA PHE A 38 1.21 -15.00 0.06
C PHE A 38 0.86 -14.22 -1.22
N VAL A 39 1.22 -14.76 -2.38
CA VAL A 39 0.91 -14.14 -3.67
C VAL A 39 -0.59 -14.19 -3.93
N THR A 40 -1.25 -15.30 -3.63
CA THR A 40 -2.72 -15.44 -3.76
C THR A 40 -3.45 -14.39 -2.92
N ASN A 41 -3.00 -14.15 -1.68
CA ASN A 41 -3.57 -13.11 -0.83
C ASN A 41 -3.37 -11.70 -1.39
N TRP A 42 -2.21 -11.40 -1.98
CA TRP A 42 -1.97 -10.11 -2.65
C TRP A 42 -2.85 -9.92 -3.89
N VAL A 43 -3.02 -10.95 -4.71
CA VAL A 43 -3.89 -10.93 -5.89
C VAL A 43 -5.34 -10.69 -5.49
N LYS A 44 -5.85 -11.44 -4.51
CA LYS A 44 -7.22 -11.27 -3.99
C LYS A 44 -7.45 -9.85 -3.47
N ARG A 45 -6.50 -9.32 -2.68
CA ARG A 45 -6.59 -7.96 -2.15
C ARG A 45 -6.53 -6.90 -3.25
N TYR A 46 -5.73 -7.12 -4.30
CA TYR A 46 -5.71 -6.24 -5.45
C TYR A 46 -7.04 -6.26 -6.21
N ASP A 47 -7.70 -7.41 -6.33
CA ASP A 47 -9.03 -7.46 -6.95
C ASP A 47 -10.06 -6.65 -6.16
N GLU A 48 -10.05 -6.77 -4.83
CA GLU A 48 -10.98 -6.10 -3.91
C GLU A 48 -10.72 -4.59 -3.78
N THR A 49 -9.45 -4.18 -3.59
CA THR A 49 -9.09 -2.81 -3.18
C THR A 49 -8.26 -2.06 -4.21
N LYS A 50 -7.88 -2.72 -5.32
CA LYS A 50 -6.89 -2.23 -6.31
C LYS A 50 -5.55 -1.84 -5.65
N ASN A 51 -5.23 -2.50 -4.53
CA ASN A 51 -4.01 -2.26 -3.77
C ASN A 51 -3.32 -3.58 -3.39
N VAL A 52 -1.98 -3.61 -3.50
CA VAL A 52 -1.12 -4.74 -3.12
C VAL A 52 -0.45 -4.56 -1.76
N ASP A 53 -0.66 -3.42 -1.09
CA ASP A 53 -0.11 -3.17 0.23
C ASP A 53 -0.99 -3.81 1.32
N VAL A 54 -0.31 -4.45 2.28
CA VAL A 54 -0.96 -5.11 3.43
C VAL A 54 -1.31 -4.09 4.51
N LEU A 55 -0.63 -2.94 4.52
CA LEU A 55 -0.85 -1.86 5.47
C LEU A 55 -2.11 -1.08 5.07
N THR A 56 -3.20 -1.33 5.82
CA THR A 56 -4.50 -0.67 5.70
C THR A 56 -4.46 0.85 5.87
N GLU A 57 -3.33 1.40 6.35
CA GLU A 57 -3.20 2.81 6.77
C GLU A 57 -2.29 3.66 5.86
N ARG A 58 -1.62 3.09 4.85
CA ARG A 58 -0.83 3.93 3.94
C ARG A 58 -1.76 4.68 2.98
N GLY A 59 -1.98 5.96 3.28
CA GLY A 59 -2.83 6.87 2.50
C GLY A 59 -4.16 7.19 3.18
N THR A 60 -4.48 6.54 4.30
CA THR A 60 -5.57 6.99 5.17
C THR A 60 -5.05 8.21 5.90
N GLN A 61 -5.60 9.39 5.60
CA GLN A 61 -5.35 10.59 6.39
C GLN A 61 -5.67 10.22 7.83
N SER A 62 -4.65 10.21 8.70
CA SER A 62 -4.87 10.02 10.13
C SER A 62 -5.91 11.07 10.53
N SER A 63 -7.12 10.66 10.89
CA SER A 63 -8.13 11.62 11.31
C SER A 63 -7.59 12.26 12.58
N THR A 64 -7.19 13.53 12.50
CA THR A 64 -6.87 14.27 13.70
C THR A 64 -8.11 14.30 14.57
N THR A 65 -7.93 14.08 15.86
CA THR A 65 -9.01 14.31 16.81
C THR A 65 -9.15 15.80 17.04
N ILE A 66 -10.32 16.25 17.54
CA ILE A 66 -10.54 17.66 17.93
C ILE A 66 -9.45 18.15 18.89
N LYS A 67 -8.86 17.26 19.70
CA LYS A 67 -7.75 17.58 20.59
C LYS A 67 -6.45 17.86 19.83
N ASP A 68 -6.17 17.06 18.80
CA ASP A 68 -4.98 17.25 17.96
C ASP A 68 -5.09 18.55 17.16
N ASP A 69 -6.27 18.84 16.59
CA ASP A 69 -6.51 20.10 15.88
C ASP A 69 -6.33 21.31 16.78
N LYS A 70 -6.85 21.25 18.01
CA LYS A 70 -6.71 22.32 19.00
C LYS A 70 -5.24 22.54 19.39
N ALA A 71 -4.48 21.46 19.59
CA ALA A 71 -3.06 21.54 19.89
C ALA A 71 -2.25 22.14 18.72
N ILE A 72 -2.59 21.77 17.47
CA ILE A 72 -1.98 22.35 16.28
C ILE A 72 -2.23 23.85 16.21
N ILE A 73 -3.49 24.29 16.39
CA ILE A 73 -3.85 25.72 16.41
C ILE A 73 -3.08 26.47 17.50
N GLU A 74 -3.03 25.93 18.72
CA GLU A 74 -2.32 26.55 19.84
C GLU A 74 -0.81 26.70 19.58
N ILE A 75 -0.20 25.73 18.88
CA ILE A 75 1.22 25.80 18.47
C ILE A 75 1.44 26.91 17.44
N PHE A 76 0.54 27.08 16.47
CA PHE A 76 0.62 28.15 15.47
C PHE A 76 0.36 29.53 16.07
N GLU A 77 -0.57 29.64 17.02
CA GLU A 77 -0.83 30.88 17.76
C GLU A 77 0.35 31.29 18.63
N LYS A 78 1.06 30.33 19.23
CA LYS A 78 2.25 30.58 20.07
C LYS A 78 3.51 30.91 19.25
N ASN A 79 3.55 30.54 17.97
CA ASN A 79 4.66 30.84 17.06
C ASN A 79 4.14 31.53 15.79
N PRO A 80 3.69 32.81 15.87
CA PRO A 80 3.10 33.52 14.74
C PRO A 80 4.11 33.89 13.62
N GLY A 81 5.32 33.34 13.62
CA GLY A 81 6.30 33.56 12.57
C GLY A 81 7.69 33.05 12.92
N THR A 82 8.00 31.81 12.52
CA THR A 82 9.34 31.55 11.96
C THR A 82 9.23 31.79 10.47
N ARG A 83 9.59 33.01 10.07
CA ARG A 83 9.87 33.38 8.68
C ARG A 83 11.34 33.15 8.40
#